data_AF-A0AAE0B7M7-F1
#
_entry.id   AF-A0AAE0B7M7-F1
#
_cell.length_a   1.000
_cell.length_b   1.000
_cell.length_c   1.000
_cell.angle_alpha   90.00
_cell.angle_beta   90.00
_cell.angle_gamma   90.00
#
_symmetry.space_group_name_H-M   'P 1'
#
loop_
_entity.id
_entity.type
_entity.pdbx_description
1 polymer ?
#
loop_
_entity_poly.entity_id
_entity_poly.type
_entity_poly.pdbx_seq_one_letter_code
_entity_poly.pdbx_strand_id
1 'polypeptide(L)'
;MAKFFRKSFHTVNPDMLLVLGDVSAKGSELARKRWLTVLDQFHQMLGPFLGLPFHVILGDRDVGECGGLDAKSVDWIAGNFPGLDTAGCGAFEISNVSFVSLNTVALLCGNNKLRFGVEKVIESENIYLRMDSEGTAKTINDFSKFSETYHDFTWRENAMSPRSGPVLLLHFPLHQTVDSMRSQISNTRESRGFSGHWPYDLLQTLPPNATEYIFQALKPRIIFSAHTHEFCDHTHSDGTREVTVSAMAWKARDDPGFVVATFHGNGREVSVSYCSLARESHLLIAYTSVLVLLLSIILIPNIPHYLCVWR
;
A
#
# COMPACT_ATOMS: atom_id res chain seq x y z
N MET A 1 12.51 0.87 12.63
CA MET A 1 12.03 1.11 11.25
C MET A 1 12.60 2.39 10.62
N ALA A 2 12.47 3.57 11.25
CA ALA A 2 12.82 4.86 10.64
C ALA A 2 14.24 5.01 10.04
N LYS A 3 15.29 4.44 10.66
CA LYS A 3 16.68 4.63 10.17
C LYS A 3 17.00 3.89 8.86
N PHE A 4 16.50 2.66 8.68
CA PHE A 4 16.76 1.87 7.47
C PHE A 4 15.98 2.42 6.27
N PHE A 5 14.70 2.71 6.49
CA PHE A 5 13.84 3.31 5.47
C PHE A 5 14.38 4.66 5.01
N ARG A 6 14.95 5.48 5.93
CA ARG A 6 15.61 6.74 5.58
C ARG A 6 16.77 6.58 4.60
N LYS A 7 17.64 5.58 4.78
CA LYS A 7 18.77 5.37 3.87
C LYS A 7 18.30 4.95 2.47
N SER A 8 17.39 3.97 2.40
CA SER A 8 16.83 3.54 1.12
C SER A 8 16.12 4.68 0.40
N PHE A 9 15.36 5.50 1.13
CA PHE A 9 14.68 6.66 0.59
C PHE A 9 15.65 7.70 0.01
N HIS A 10 16.74 8.04 0.70
CA HIS A 10 17.75 8.97 0.16
C HIS A 10 18.45 8.40 -1.08
N THR A 11 18.67 7.08 -1.14
CA THR A 11 19.31 6.44 -2.29
C THR A 11 18.38 6.41 -3.51
N VAL A 12 17.10 6.09 -3.29
CA VAL A 12 16.10 5.99 -4.37
C VAL A 12 15.62 7.37 -4.83
N ASN A 13 15.60 8.35 -3.91
CA ASN A 13 15.14 9.72 -4.15
C ASN A 13 13.78 9.77 -4.87
N PRO A 14 12.71 9.20 -4.28
CA PRO A 14 11.40 9.10 -4.94
C PRO A 14 10.73 10.46 -5.10
N ASP A 15 9.84 10.57 -6.10
CA ASP A 15 9.01 11.77 -6.30
C ASP A 15 7.76 11.79 -5.41
N MET A 16 7.32 10.61 -4.95
CA MET A 16 6.10 10.43 -4.15
C MET A 16 6.20 9.17 -3.28
N LEU A 17 5.49 9.17 -2.14
CA LEU A 17 5.26 8.00 -1.31
C LEU A 17 3.80 7.49 -1.41
N LEU A 18 3.61 6.19 -1.62
CA LEU A 18 2.30 5.54 -1.61
C LEU A 18 2.19 4.57 -0.43
N VAL A 19 1.06 4.61 0.27
CA VAL A 19 0.74 3.67 1.36
C VAL A 19 -0.58 2.97 1.03
N LEU A 20 -0.52 1.66 0.85
CA LEU A 20 -1.64 0.85 0.37
C LEU A 20 -2.56 0.36 1.51
N GLY A 21 -2.90 1.23 2.46
CA GLY A 21 -3.81 0.95 3.57
C GLY A 21 -3.20 0.16 4.73
N ASP A 22 -4.07 -0.24 5.66
CA ASP A 22 -3.76 -0.90 6.92
C ASP A 22 -2.70 -0.14 7.74
N VAL A 23 -2.94 1.15 7.91
CA VAL A 23 -2.12 2.03 8.75
C VAL A 23 -2.10 1.53 10.20
N SER A 24 -3.21 0.93 10.65
CA SER A 24 -3.29 0.28 11.96
C SER A 24 -3.97 -1.08 11.90
N ALA A 25 -3.31 -2.09 12.47
CA ALA A 25 -3.80 -3.48 12.54
C ALA A 25 -5.15 -3.66 13.26
N LYS A 26 -5.59 -2.68 14.07
CA LYS A 26 -6.87 -2.71 14.80
C LYS A 26 -7.63 -1.40 14.65
N GLY A 27 -7.32 -0.65 13.59
CA GLY A 27 -7.77 0.71 13.43
C GLY A 27 -9.30 0.87 13.55
N SER A 28 -10.05 0.05 12.84
CA SER A 28 -11.52 0.04 12.82
C SER A 28 -12.17 -0.24 14.18
N GLU A 29 -11.44 -0.89 15.10
CA GLU A 29 -11.88 -1.16 16.48
C GLU A 29 -11.62 0.03 17.43
N LEU A 30 -10.86 1.05 16.99
CA LEU A 30 -10.45 2.15 17.85
C LEU A 30 -11.51 3.25 17.93
N ALA A 31 -11.69 3.78 19.14
CA ALA A 31 -12.37 5.07 19.31
C ALA A 31 -11.58 6.19 18.61
N ARG A 32 -12.27 7.20 18.06
CA ARG A 32 -11.68 8.33 17.32
C ARG A 32 -10.47 8.98 18.00
N LYS A 33 -10.51 9.16 19.32
CA LYS A 33 -9.38 9.74 20.09
C LYS A 33 -8.11 8.89 19.99
N ARG A 34 -8.23 7.56 20.04
CA ARG A 34 -7.09 6.64 19.89
C ARG A 34 -6.61 6.58 18.44
N TRP A 35 -7.54 6.67 17.49
CA TRP A 35 -7.19 6.76 16.06
C TRP A 35 -6.33 7.99 15.76
N LEU A 36 -6.64 9.16 16.34
CA LEU A 36 -5.78 10.34 16.21
C LEU A 36 -4.34 10.12 16.72
N THR A 37 -4.16 9.28 17.75
CA THR A 37 -2.82 8.89 18.22
C THR A 37 -2.10 7.99 17.21
N VAL A 38 -2.82 7.09 16.53
CA VAL A 38 -2.27 6.29 15.43
C VAL A 38 -1.80 7.21 14.31
N LEU A 39 -2.62 8.19 13.91
CA LEU A 39 -2.26 9.14 12.85
C LEU A 39 -1.05 10.00 13.23
N ASP A 40 -0.96 10.47 14.48
CA ASP A 40 0.22 11.19 14.96
C ASP A 40 1.49 10.33 14.89
N GLN A 41 1.42 9.08 15.34
CA GLN A 41 2.53 8.13 15.22
C GLN A 41 2.91 7.84 13.77
N PHE A 42 1.92 7.70 12.89
CA PHE A 42 2.10 7.50 11.47
C PHE A 42 2.81 8.70 10.83
N HIS A 43 2.34 9.93 11.10
CA HIS A 43 2.98 11.15 10.62
C HIS A 43 4.39 11.34 11.20
N GLN A 44 4.64 10.98 12.46
CA GLN A 44 5.99 11.02 13.04
C GLN A 44 6.93 10.01 12.38
N MET A 45 6.43 8.81 12.05
CA MET A 45 7.19 7.82 11.31
C MET A 45 7.49 8.31 9.88
N LEU A 46 6.50 8.96 9.25
CA LEU A 46 6.65 9.56 7.93
C LEU A 46 7.41 10.88 7.94
N GLY A 47 7.60 11.52 9.10
CA GLY A 47 8.17 12.85 9.28
C GLY A 47 9.40 13.17 8.41
N PRO A 48 10.40 12.27 8.32
CA PRO A 48 11.56 12.46 7.44
C PRO A 48 11.25 12.54 5.93
N PHE A 49 10.04 12.15 5.53
CA PHE A 49 9.57 12.00 4.14
C PHE A 49 8.41 12.93 3.79
N LEU A 50 7.85 13.68 4.76
CA LEU A 50 6.74 14.62 4.53
C LEU A 50 7.11 15.83 3.64
N GLY A 51 8.37 15.94 3.22
CA GLY A 51 8.78 16.87 2.16
C GLY A 51 8.37 16.41 0.75
N LEU A 52 7.89 15.17 0.60
CA LEU A 52 7.32 14.65 -0.64
C LEU A 52 5.79 14.59 -0.58
N PRO A 53 5.11 14.70 -1.73
CA PRO A 53 3.73 14.26 -1.86
C PRO A 53 3.60 12.80 -1.41
N PHE A 54 2.55 12.51 -0.64
CA PHE A 54 2.20 11.14 -0.30
C PHE A 54 0.69 10.91 -0.43
N HIS A 55 0.30 9.67 -0.68
CA HIS A 55 -1.10 9.26 -0.77
C HIS A 55 -1.31 7.96 0.00
N VAL A 56 -2.42 7.88 0.73
CA VAL A 56 -2.77 6.73 1.56
C VAL A 56 -4.15 6.27 1.12
N ILE A 57 -4.31 5.00 0.81
CA ILE A 57 -5.62 4.38 0.54
C ILE A 57 -6.12 3.67 1.81
N LEU A 58 -7.38 3.25 1.83
CA LEU A 58 -7.99 2.62 3.00
C LEU A 58 -7.92 1.08 2.92
N GLY A 59 -7.50 0.44 4.01
CA GLY A 59 -7.57 -1.01 4.19
C GLY A 59 -8.69 -1.47 5.13
N ASP A 60 -8.95 -2.78 5.19
CA ASP A 60 -10.00 -3.35 6.05
C ASP A 60 -9.69 -3.15 7.54
N ARG A 61 -8.42 -3.09 7.93
CA ARG A 61 -8.03 -2.80 9.31
C ARG A 61 -8.24 -1.34 9.67
N ASP A 62 -8.32 -0.46 8.69
CA ASP A 62 -8.59 0.95 8.90
C ASP A 62 -10.09 1.20 9.06
N VAL A 63 -10.91 0.74 8.11
CA VAL A 63 -12.34 1.09 8.01
C VAL A 63 -13.32 0.00 8.44
N GLY A 64 -12.81 -1.22 8.66
CA GLY A 64 -13.59 -2.37 9.09
C GLY A 64 -13.98 -3.31 7.95
N GLU A 65 -14.18 -4.58 8.30
CA GLU A 65 -14.72 -5.60 7.39
C GLU A 65 -16.21 -5.31 7.07
N CYS A 66 -16.84 -6.14 6.24
CA CYS A 66 -18.20 -5.90 5.75
C CYS A 66 -19.27 -5.69 6.84
N GLY A 67 -19.12 -6.31 8.01
CA GLY A 67 -20.03 -6.08 9.14
C GLY A 67 -19.82 -4.75 9.89
N GLY A 68 -18.64 -4.14 9.74
CA GLY A 68 -18.25 -2.89 10.40
C GLY A 68 -18.15 -1.68 9.48
N LEU A 69 -18.33 -1.87 8.17
CA LEU A 69 -18.18 -0.81 7.17
C LEU A 69 -19.30 0.23 7.27
N ASP A 70 -18.99 1.42 7.77
CA ASP A 70 -19.92 2.55 7.92
C ASP A 70 -19.44 3.78 7.15
N ALA A 71 -20.35 4.42 6.41
CA ALA A 71 -20.02 5.54 5.53
C ALA A 71 -19.50 6.77 6.29
N LYS A 72 -20.03 7.07 7.48
CA LYS A 72 -19.57 8.22 8.28
C LYS A 72 -18.19 7.96 8.87
N SER A 73 -17.92 6.71 9.23
CA SER A 73 -16.61 6.29 9.73
C SER A 73 -15.58 6.35 8.61
N VAL A 74 -15.91 5.86 7.41
CA VAL A 74 -15.05 5.94 6.22
C VAL A 74 -14.77 7.39 5.85
N ASP A 75 -15.79 8.24 5.74
CA ASP A 75 -15.63 9.68 5.45
C ASP A 75 -14.72 10.36 6.47
N TRP A 76 -14.93 10.10 7.76
CA TRP A 76 -14.09 10.66 8.82
C TRP A 76 -12.63 10.18 8.71
N ILE A 77 -12.37 8.89 8.47
CA ILE A 77 -11.01 8.36 8.32
C ILE A 77 -10.36 8.91 7.04
N ALA A 78 -11.07 8.87 5.92
CA ALA A 78 -10.62 9.39 4.62
C ALA A 78 -10.21 10.86 4.71
N GLY A 79 -10.98 11.68 5.42
CA GLY A 79 -10.68 13.10 5.63
C GLY A 79 -9.40 13.39 6.44
N ASN A 80 -8.74 12.37 7.00
CA ASN A 80 -7.42 12.51 7.61
C ASN A 80 -6.25 12.19 6.65
N PHE A 81 -6.55 11.73 5.43
CA PHE A 81 -5.56 11.41 4.41
C PHE A 81 -5.70 12.34 3.21
N PRO A 82 -4.59 12.72 2.56
CA PRO A 82 -4.64 13.62 1.41
C PRO A 82 -5.33 12.94 0.22
N GLY A 83 -6.19 13.68 -0.48
CA GLY A 83 -6.72 13.28 -1.80
C GLY A 83 -7.79 12.18 -1.79
N LEU A 84 -8.35 11.80 -0.64
CA LEU A 84 -9.49 10.89 -0.57
C LEU A 84 -10.83 11.64 -0.46
N ASP A 85 -11.84 11.12 -1.17
CA ASP A 85 -13.22 11.57 -1.10
C ASP A 85 -14.00 10.90 0.05
N THR A 86 -15.28 11.25 0.19
CA THR A 86 -16.17 10.71 1.23
C THR A 86 -16.40 9.19 1.11
N ALA A 87 -16.11 8.59 -0.05
CA ALA A 87 -16.19 7.15 -0.26
C ALA A 87 -14.86 6.44 0.00
N GLY A 88 -13.78 7.19 0.29
CA GLY A 88 -12.42 6.66 0.46
C GLY A 88 -11.70 6.38 -0.86
N CYS A 89 -12.14 7.00 -1.96
CA CYS A 89 -11.52 6.93 -3.28
C CYS A 89 -10.71 8.19 -3.56
N GLY A 90 -9.78 8.14 -4.51
CA GLY A 90 -8.97 9.29 -4.89
C GLY A 90 -8.52 9.20 -6.34
N ALA A 91 -8.34 10.34 -6.99
CA ALA A 91 -7.86 10.42 -8.37
C ALA A 91 -6.95 11.64 -8.54
N PHE A 92 -5.70 11.42 -8.91
CA PHE A 92 -4.68 12.47 -8.94
C PHE A 92 -3.64 12.20 -10.03
N GLU A 93 -2.76 13.17 -10.27
CA GLU A 93 -1.73 13.09 -11.30
C GLU A 93 -0.41 13.66 -10.78
N ILE A 94 0.69 12.95 -11.05
CA ILE A 94 2.06 13.40 -10.76
C ILE A 94 2.93 13.07 -11.96
N SER A 95 3.71 14.04 -12.43
CA SER A 95 4.69 13.85 -13.51
C SER A 95 4.09 13.17 -14.76
N ASN A 96 2.89 13.61 -15.17
CA ASN A 96 2.10 13.06 -16.29
C ASN A 96 1.70 11.58 -16.14
N VAL A 97 1.65 11.08 -14.90
CA VAL A 97 1.13 9.75 -14.56
C VAL A 97 -0.14 9.94 -13.76
N SER A 98 -1.25 9.44 -14.29
CA SER A 98 -2.54 9.43 -13.60
C SER A 98 -2.63 8.25 -12.64
N PHE A 99 -3.17 8.50 -11.46
CA PHE A 99 -3.38 7.52 -10.40
C PHE A 99 -4.85 7.54 -10.00
N VAL A 100 -5.41 6.35 -9.79
CA VAL A 100 -6.74 6.16 -9.23
C VAL A 100 -6.62 5.21 -8.05
N SER A 101 -7.10 5.62 -6.89
CA SER A 101 -7.24 4.76 -5.71
C SER A 101 -8.71 4.46 -5.44
N LEU A 102 -9.04 3.18 -5.25
CA LEU A 102 -10.41 2.75 -4.98
C LEU A 102 -10.54 2.19 -3.57
N ASN A 103 -11.65 2.49 -2.90
CA ASN A 103 -12.03 1.81 -1.68
C ASN A 103 -12.49 0.37 -1.99
N THR A 104 -11.53 -0.55 -1.99
CA THR A 104 -11.79 -1.95 -2.32
C THR A 104 -12.60 -2.68 -1.26
N VAL A 105 -12.59 -2.22 -0.01
CA VAL A 105 -13.45 -2.78 1.05
C VAL A 105 -14.92 -2.61 0.68
N ALA A 106 -15.29 -1.43 0.18
CA ALA A 106 -16.65 -1.16 -0.29
C ALA A 106 -17.05 -2.00 -1.51
N LEU A 107 -16.12 -2.30 -2.43
CA LEU A 107 -16.39 -3.16 -3.58
C LEU A 107 -16.55 -4.64 -3.19
N LEU A 108 -15.79 -5.10 -2.20
CA LEU A 108 -15.83 -6.45 -1.66
C LEU A 108 -17.15 -6.74 -0.95
N CYS A 109 -17.65 -5.79 -0.17
CA CYS A 109 -18.81 -5.96 0.71
C CYS A 109 -20.18 -5.90 0.01
N GLY A 110 -20.23 -6.26 -1.28
CA GLY A 110 -21.47 -6.33 -2.05
C GLY A 110 -22.18 -4.98 -2.14
N ASN A 111 -23.49 -4.97 -1.93
CA ASN A 111 -24.29 -3.75 -2.07
C ASN A 111 -24.25 -2.90 -0.78
N ASN A 112 -23.62 -1.73 -0.84
CA ASN A 112 -23.55 -0.78 0.27
C ASN A 112 -23.51 0.66 -0.26
N LYS A 113 -23.74 1.65 0.62
CA LYS A 113 -23.80 3.07 0.23
C LYS A 113 -22.48 3.59 -0.35
N LEU A 114 -21.35 3.06 0.11
CA LEU A 114 -20.02 3.50 -0.33
C LEU A 114 -19.71 2.96 -1.73
N ARG A 115 -20.19 1.76 -2.07
CA ARG A 115 -20.03 1.17 -3.41
C ARG A 115 -20.47 2.11 -4.52
N PHE A 116 -21.61 2.79 -4.36
CA PHE A 116 -22.06 3.77 -5.34
C PHE A 116 -21.06 4.93 -5.53
N GLY A 117 -20.42 5.37 -4.44
CA GLY A 117 -19.35 6.36 -4.51
C GLY A 117 -18.12 5.84 -5.28
N VAL A 118 -17.74 4.59 -5.05
CA VAL A 118 -16.63 3.95 -5.79
C VAL A 118 -16.95 3.83 -7.28
N GLU A 119 -18.15 3.32 -7.63
CA GLU A 119 -18.61 3.20 -9.02
C GLU A 119 -18.68 4.57 -9.70
N LYS A 120 -19.12 5.62 -8.99
CA LYS A 120 -19.11 6.99 -9.49
C LYS A 120 -17.69 7.46 -9.86
N VAL A 121 -16.69 7.17 -9.04
CA VAL A 121 -15.28 7.53 -9.35
C VAL A 121 -14.80 6.74 -10.56
N ILE A 122 -15.09 5.44 -10.63
CA ILE A 122 -14.72 4.60 -11.79
C ILE A 122 -15.31 5.18 -13.09
N GLU A 123 -16.60 5.51 -13.10
CA GLU A 123 -17.24 6.08 -14.30
C GLU A 123 -16.75 7.48 -14.63
N SER A 124 -16.51 8.32 -13.61
CA SER A 124 -15.95 9.67 -13.82
C SER A 124 -14.59 9.61 -14.51
N GLU A 125 -13.69 8.74 -14.02
CA GLU A 125 -12.37 8.58 -14.61
C GLU A 125 -12.43 7.88 -15.99
N ASN A 126 -13.33 6.92 -16.20
CA ASN A 126 -13.58 6.32 -17.52
C ASN A 126 -14.02 7.38 -18.55
N ILE A 127 -14.93 8.29 -18.18
CA ILE A 127 -15.35 9.40 -19.04
C ILE A 127 -14.16 10.32 -19.33
N TYR A 128 -13.38 10.69 -18.30
CA TYR A 128 -12.20 11.54 -18.46
C TYR A 128 -11.17 10.93 -19.44
N LEU A 129 -10.88 9.64 -19.30
CA LEU A 129 -9.97 8.89 -20.19
C LEU A 129 -10.48 8.87 -21.65
N ARG A 130 -11.79 8.78 -21.86
CA ARG A 130 -12.41 8.83 -23.19
C ARG A 130 -12.35 10.23 -23.78
N MET A 131 -12.67 11.25 -22.98
CA MET A 131 -12.62 12.65 -23.40
C MET A 131 -11.21 13.09 -23.77
N ASP A 132 -10.16 12.56 -23.14
CA ASP A 132 -8.77 12.83 -23.55
C ASP A 132 -8.41 12.11 -24.87
N SER A 133 -8.87 10.87 -25.04
CA SER A 133 -8.70 10.11 -26.28
C SER A 133 -9.43 10.76 -27.47
N GLU A 134 -10.58 11.38 -27.25
CA GLU A 134 -11.38 12.07 -28.27
C GLU A 134 -11.01 13.56 -28.41
N GLY A 135 -10.54 14.19 -27.33
CA GLY A 135 -10.18 15.61 -27.20
C GLY A 135 -8.87 15.99 -27.89
N THR A 136 -8.06 15.01 -28.28
CA THR A 136 -6.98 15.21 -29.27
C THR A 136 -7.54 15.67 -30.64
N ALA A 137 -8.88 15.63 -30.85
CA ALA A 137 -9.55 16.14 -32.05
C ALA A 137 -10.30 17.47 -31.86
N LYS A 138 -10.39 18.09 -30.67
CA LYS A 138 -11.10 19.39 -30.53
C LYS A 138 -10.69 20.22 -29.31
N THR A 139 -10.13 21.38 -29.63
CA THR A 139 -9.63 22.45 -28.76
C THR A 139 -10.73 23.15 -27.94
N ILE A 140 -10.46 23.34 -26.64
CA ILE A 140 -10.78 24.46 -25.72
C ILE A 140 -12.24 24.99 -25.64
N ASN A 141 -12.90 24.84 -24.48
CA ASN A 141 -13.28 25.95 -23.58
C ASN A 141 -14.17 25.48 -22.40
N ASP A 142 -13.92 26.12 -21.26
CA ASP A 142 -14.89 26.51 -20.23
C ASP A 142 -14.89 25.72 -18.90
N PHE A 143 -15.02 26.52 -17.82
CA PHE A 143 -15.18 26.19 -16.40
C PHE A 143 -13.94 25.97 -15.52
N SER A 144 -13.42 27.07 -14.95
CA SER A 144 -12.84 27.06 -13.60
C SER A 144 -13.34 28.25 -12.78
N LYS A 145 -14.17 27.94 -11.78
CA LYS A 145 -14.46 28.85 -10.66
C LYS A 145 -14.78 27.98 -9.44
N PHE A 146 -13.85 27.87 -8.48
CA PHE A 146 -14.16 27.84 -7.05
C PHE A 146 -12.89 27.97 -6.19
N SER A 147 -12.81 29.14 -5.56
CA SER A 147 -12.31 29.51 -4.22
C SER A 147 -11.12 28.79 -3.57
N GLU A 148 -10.09 29.59 -3.29
CA GLU A 148 -8.96 29.38 -2.37
C GLU A 148 -9.39 29.33 -0.89
N THR A 149 -8.72 28.52 -0.05
CA THR A 149 -8.21 28.92 1.29
C THR A 149 -7.09 27.97 1.79
N TYR A 150 -5.84 28.46 1.74
CA TYR A 150 -4.61 28.16 2.52
C TYR A 150 -4.11 26.74 2.85
N HIS A 151 -2.88 26.47 2.36
CA HIS A 151 -2.04 25.27 2.41
C HIS A 151 -2.61 24.01 1.73
N ASP A 152 -3.36 24.22 0.66
CA ASP A 152 -3.85 23.16 -0.19
C ASP A 152 -2.82 22.91 -1.31
N PHE A 153 -2.14 21.76 -1.26
CA PHE A 153 -1.36 21.28 -2.40
C PHE A 153 -2.32 21.19 -3.60
N THR A 154 -2.14 22.10 -4.54
CA THR A 154 -3.05 22.28 -5.67
C THR A 154 -2.89 21.09 -6.62
N TRP A 155 -3.70 20.06 -6.41
CA TRP A 155 -3.81 18.94 -7.33
C TRP A 155 -4.42 19.44 -8.65
N ARG A 156 -3.68 19.18 -9.73
CA ARG A 156 -3.96 19.44 -11.16
C ARG A 156 -3.70 20.87 -11.63
N GLU A 157 -2.44 21.09 -12.01
CA GLU A 157 -2.12 21.92 -13.17
C GLU A 157 -0.96 21.30 -13.98
N ASN A 158 -1.15 21.27 -15.31
CA ASN A 158 -0.25 20.85 -16.39
C ASN A 158 -0.36 19.42 -16.95
N ALA A 159 -1.34 19.27 -17.86
CA ALA A 159 -1.20 18.84 -19.27
C ALA A 159 -0.66 17.43 -19.62
N MET A 160 -1.61 16.48 -19.66
CA MET A 160 -1.87 15.39 -20.62
C MET A 160 -0.77 14.96 -21.62
N SER A 161 -0.55 13.64 -21.65
CA SER A 161 -0.44 12.91 -22.92
C SER A 161 -1.22 11.56 -22.86
N PRO A 162 -2.11 11.25 -23.83
CA PRO A 162 -2.96 10.06 -23.80
C PRO A 162 -2.26 8.85 -24.44
N ARG A 163 -2.03 7.75 -23.71
CA ARG A 163 -2.08 6.39 -24.32
C ARG A 163 -2.10 5.18 -23.38
N SER A 164 -2.06 5.35 -22.07
CA SER A 164 -2.11 4.25 -21.11
C SER A 164 -3.07 4.60 -19.98
N GLY A 165 -3.96 3.67 -19.59
CA GLY A 165 -4.90 3.91 -18.49
C GLY A 165 -4.17 4.21 -17.16
N PRO A 166 -4.89 4.56 -16.09
CA PRO A 166 -4.27 5.04 -14.85
C PRO A 166 -3.46 3.93 -14.17
N VAL A 167 -2.57 4.35 -13.27
CA VAL A 167 -2.02 3.48 -12.23
C VAL A 167 -3.10 3.26 -11.19
N LEU A 168 -3.50 2.01 -10.98
CA LEU A 168 -4.57 1.68 -10.04
C LEU A 168 -3.99 1.28 -8.69
N LEU A 169 -4.46 1.90 -7.61
CA LEU A 169 -4.05 1.65 -6.24
C LEU A 169 -5.19 1.00 -5.46
N LEU A 170 -4.95 -0.22 -4.98
CA LEU A 170 -5.96 -1.05 -4.31
C LEU A 170 -5.41 -1.57 -2.99
N HIS A 171 -6.27 -1.80 -2.01
CA HIS A 171 -5.87 -2.54 -0.82
C HIS A 171 -6.03 -4.05 -1.06
N PHE A 172 -7.22 -4.49 -1.44
CA PHE A 172 -7.46 -5.88 -1.84
C PHE A 172 -7.00 -6.14 -3.28
N PRO A 173 -6.26 -7.24 -3.54
CA PRO A 173 -5.90 -7.64 -4.89
C PRO A 173 -7.12 -7.96 -5.75
N LEU A 174 -6.95 -7.86 -7.07
CA LEU A 174 -7.98 -8.28 -8.00
C LEU A 174 -8.15 -9.80 -8.02
N HIS A 175 -9.30 -10.26 -8.52
CA HIS A 175 -9.55 -11.69 -8.67
C HIS A 175 -8.48 -12.33 -9.57
N GLN A 176 -7.93 -13.44 -9.10
CA GLN A 176 -6.96 -14.23 -9.83
C GLN A 176 -7.58 -15.55 -10.29
N THR A 177 -7.08 -16.11 -11.39
CA THR A 177 -7.50 -17.45 -11.83
C THR A 177 -7.04 -18.52 -10.84
N VAL A 178 -7.72 -19.67 -10.86
CA VAL A 178 -7.51 -20.75 -9.88
C VAL A 178 -6.06 -21.26 -9.87
N ASP A 179 -5.39 -21.27 -11.01
CA ASP A 179 -4.01 -21.77 -11.16
C ASP A 179 -2.97 -20.81 -10.55
N SER A 180 -3.14 -19.49 -10.72
CA SER A 180 -2.23 -18.51 -10.11
C SER A 180 -2.43 -18.43 -8.60
N MET A 181 -3.68 -18.52 -8.13
CA MET A 181 -4.00 -18.63 -6.71
C MET A 181 -3.35 -19.87 -6.07
N ARG A 182 -3.34 -21.02 -6.78
CA ARG A 182 -2.67 -22.24 -6.30
C ARG A 182 -1.16 -22.08 -6.17
N SER A 183 -0.52 -21.42 -7.14
CA SER A 183 0.91 -21.11 -7.11
C SER A 183 1.27 -20.13 -5.98
N GLN A 184 0.43 -19.12 -5.74
CA GLN A 184 0.60 -18.22 -4.59
C GLN A 184 0.50 -19.00 -3.27
N ILE A 185 -0.54 -19.82 -3.10
CA ILE A 185 -0.72 -20.63 -1.89
C ILE A 185 0.46 -21.59 -1.64
N SER A 186 1.04 -22.19 -2.69
CA SER A 186 2.24 -23.03 -2.53
C SER A 186 3.45 -22.23 -2.06
N ASN A 187 3.70 -21.06 -2.67
CA ASN A 187 4.82 -20.20 -2.29
C ASN A 187 4.66 -19.65 -0.86
N THR A 188 3.43 -19.27 -0.49
CA THR A 188 3.06 -18.85 0.86
C THR A 188 3.34 -19.95 1.90
N ARG A 189 3.00 -21.21 1.58
CA ARG A 189 3.23 -22.36 2.47
C ARG A 189 4.70 -22.70 2.63
N GLU A 190 5.49 -22.63 1.57
CA GLU A 190 6.94 -22.87 1.64
C GLU A 190 7.67 -21.76 2.42
N SER A 191 7.21 -20.50 2.30
CA SER A 191 7.79 -19.38 3.04
C SER A 191 7.50 -19.41 4.55
N ARG A 192 6.33 -19.93 4.96
CA ARG A 192 5.89 -19.96 6.36
C ARG A 192 6.20 -21.31 7.02
N GLY A 193 7.48 -21.58 7.27
CA GLY A 193 7.94 -22.70 8.10
C GLY A 193 7.60 -22.60 9.60
N PHE A 194 6.44 -22.05 9.99
CA PHE A 194 6.03 -21.89 11.39
C PHE A 194 4.53 -22.11 11.60
N SER A 195 4.23 -23.08 12.46
CA SER A 195 2.92 -23.46 12.99
C SER A 195 2.43 -22.40 14.00
N GLY A 196 1.79 -21.33 13.51
CA GLY A 196 1.22 -20.28 14.35
C GLY A 196 -0.21 -19.95 13.93
N HIS A 197 -1.14 -20.03 14.88
CA HIS A 197 -2.59 -19.92 14.70
C HIS A 197 -3.04 -18.50 14.29
N TRP A 198 -3.07 -18.20 12.98
CA TRP A 198 -3.78 -17.05 12.41
C TRP A 198 -4.69 -17.49 11.25
N PRO A 199 -5.99 -17.76 11.51
CA PRO A 199 -6.92 -18.18 10.47
C PRO A 199 -7.86 -17.03 10.09
N TYR A 200 -7.41 -15.98 9.39
CA TYR A 200 -8.32 -15.00 8.78
C TYR A 200 -7.79 -14.42 7.45
N ASP A 201 -8.54 -14.70 6.37
CA ASP A 201 -8.73 -14.04 5.07
C ASP A 201 -7.62 -13.24 4.33
N LEU A 202 -6.32 -13.47 4.58
CA LEU A 202 -5.23 -12.84 3.80
C LEU A 202 -5.20 -13.22 2.30
N LEU A 203 -6.02 -14.19 1.88
CA LEU A 203 -6.16 -14.60 0.47
C LEU A 203 -7.38 -13.98 -0.21
N GLN A 204 -8.08 -13.09 0.49
CA GLN A 204 -9.25 -12.43 -0.05
C GLN A 204 -8.85 -11.53 -1.22
N THR A 205 -9.60 -11.68 -2.31
CA THR A 205 -9.48 -10.88 -3.52
C THR A 205 -10.83 -10.25 -3.82
N LEU A 206 -10.84 -9.18 -4.62
CA LEU A 206 -12.08 -8.63 -5.12
C LEU A 206 -12.86 -9.68 -5.93
N PRO A 207 -14.20 -9.63 -5.93
CA PRO A 207 -14.99 -10.59 -6.67
C PRO A 207 -14.79 -10.42 -8.19
N PRO A 208 -14.97 -11.49 -8.99
CA PRO A 208 -14.71 -11.47 -10.43
C PRO A 208 -15.46 -10.36 -11.17
N ASN A 209 -16.71 -10.08 -10.79
CA ASN A 209 -17.53 -9.04 -11.39
C ASN A 209 -16.98 -7.62 -11.16
N ALA A 210 -16.47 -7.32 -9.95
CA ALA A 210 -15.84 -6.04 -9.66
C ALA A 210 -14.50 -5.90 -10.38
N THR A 211 -13.75 -7.00 -10.45
CA THR A 211 -12.48 -7.09 -11.19
C THR A 211 -12.68 -6.80 -12.68
N GLU A 212 -13.65 -7.47 -13.31
CA GLU A 212 -13.99 -7.26 -14.72
C GLU A 212 -14.48 -5.84 -14.99
N TYR A 213 -15.31 -5.29 -14.10
CA TYR A 213 -15.79 -3.92 -14.21
C TYR A 213 -14.64 -2.90 -14.19
N ILE A 214 -13.68 -3.04 -13.27
CA ILE A 214 -12.48 -2.19 -13.18
C ILE A 214 -11.66 -2.27 -14.48
N PHE A 215 -11.41 -3.48 -15.00
CA PHE A 215 -10.65 -3.66 -16.23
C PHE A 215 -11.34 -3.01 -17.44
N GLN A 216 -12.66 -3.21 -17.58
CA GLN A 216 -13.42 -2.66 -18.69
C GLN A 216 -13.49 -1.13 -18.66
N ALA A 217 -13.66 -0.55 -17.49
CA ALA A 217 -13.85 0.89 -17.32
C ALA A 217 -12.53 1.66 -17.33
N LEU A 218 -11.52 1.23 -16.56
CA LEU A 218 -10.29 2.00 -16.36
C LEU A 218 -9.14 1.57 -17.26
N LYS A 219 -9.12 0.31 -17.70
CA LYS A 219 -8.00 -0.30 -18.46
C LYS A 219 -6.63 0.09 -17.89
N PRO A 220 -6.35 -0.25 -16.62
CA PRO A 220 -5.17 0.24 -15.91
C PRO A 220 -3.87 -0.13 -16.62
N ARG A 221 -2.85 0.73 -16.54
CA ARG A 221 -1.52 0.40 -17.10
C ARG A 221 -0.72 -0.55 -16.20
N ILE A 222 -0.93 -0.43 -14.89
CA ILE A 222 -0.36 -1.26 -13.85
C ILE A 222 -1.23 -1.11 -12.59
N ILE A 223 -1.28 -2.15 -11.78
CA ILE A 223 -2.04 -2.18 -10.53
C ILE A 223 -1.07 -2.43 -9.38
N PHE A 224 -1.20 -1.66 -8.30
CA PHE A 224 -0.53 -1.94 -7.03
C PHE A 224 -1.57 -2.30 -5.97
N SER A 225 -1.43 -3.50 -5.38
CA SER A 225 -2.33 -4.01 -4.35
C SER A 225 -1.58 -4.37 -3.06
N ALA A 226 -2.30 -4.71 -1.98
CA ALA A 226 -1.72 -5.11 -0.70
C ALA A 226 -2.51 -6.28 -0.08
N HIS A 227 -2.85 -6.20 1.21
CA HIS A 227 -3.64 -7.17 1.98
C HIS A 227 -2.96 -8.53 2.26
N THR A 228 -2.39 -9.19 1.26
CA THR A 228 -1.87 -10.57 1.41
C THR A 228 -0.66 -10.69 2.34
N HIS A 229 -0.05 -9.54 2.64
CA HIS A 229 1.26 -9.37 3.26
C HIS A 229 2.42 -9.94 2.43
N GLU A 230 2.17 -10.50 1.25
CA GLU A 230 3.17 -11.14 0.41
C GLU A 230 3.43 -10.35 -0.86
N PHE A 231 4.71 -10.27 -1.22
CA PHE A 231 5.08 -9.72 -2.52
C PHE A 231 4.65 -10.72 -3.60
N CYS A 232 3.87 -10.24 -4.55
CA CYS A 232 3.56 -10.99 -5.76
C CYS A 232 3.60 -10.07 -6.97
N ASP A 233 4.08 -10.61 -8.09
CA ASP A 233 4.13 -9.93 -9.37
C ASP A 233 3.43 -10.83 -10.38
N HIS A 234 2.21 -10.45 -10.74
CA HIS A 234 1.29 -11.26 -11.54
C HIS A 234 0.84 -10.47 -12.76
N THR A 235 0.57 -11.18 -13.86
CA THR A 235 -0.03 -10.59 -15.05
C THR A 235 -1.39 -11.22 -15.29
N HIS A 236 -2.42 -10.37 -15.35
CA HIS A 236 -3.79 -10.78 -15.62
C HIS A 236 -3.98 -11.25 -17.05
N SER A 237 -5.12 -11.90 -17.30
CA SER A 237 -5.45 -12.45 -18.62
C SER A 237 -5.57 -11.39 -19.72
N ASP A 238 -5.86 -10.13 -19.35
CA ASP A 238 -5.90 -8.98 -20.25
C ASP A 238 -4.51 -8.38 -20.55
N GLY A 239 -3.45 -8.92 -19.93
CA GLY A 239 -2.07 -8.46 -20.03
C GLY A 239 -1.70 -7.38 -19.01
N THR A 240 -2.62 -6.96 -18.14
CA THR A 240 -2.34 -5.95 -17.11
C THR A 240 -1.49 -6.55 -15.99
N ARG A 241 -0.38 -5.91 -15.64
CA ARG A 241 0.48 -6.31 -14.53
C ARG A 241 -0.08 -5.79 -13.20
N GLU A 242 -0.21 -6.68 -12.22
CA GLU A 242 -0.54 -6.37 -10.84
C GLU A 242 0.63 -6.75 -9.92
N VAL A 243 1.06 -5.80 -9.10
CA VAL A 243 2.11 -5.98 -8.11
C VAL A 243 1.49 -5.84 -6.72
N THR A 244 1.40 -6.95 -6.00
CA THR A 244 0.99 -6.97 -4.60
C THR A 244 2.21 -6.65 -3.72
N VAL A 245 2.09 -5.62 -2.89
CA VAL A 245 3.15 -5.12 -2.01
C VAL A 245 3.08 -5.85 -0.68
N SER A 246 4.22 -6.33 -0.21
CA SER A 246 4.35 -6.97 1.10
C SER A 246 4.08 -5.99 2.25
N ALA A 247 3.61 -6.50 3.39
CA ALA A 247 3.48 -5.68 4.59
C ALA A 247 4.85 -5.19 5.09
N MET A 248 4.91 -3.94 5.55
CA MET A 248 6.14 -3.33 6.09
C MET A 248 6.35 -3.66 7.59
N ALA A 249 5.35 -4.19 8.27
CA ALA A 249 5.39 -4.46 9.71
C ALA A 249 5.95 -5.86 10.03
N TRP A 250 6.97 -5.95 10.89
CA TRP A 250 7.52 -7.23 11.38
C TRP A 250 6.48 -8.13 12.05
N LYS A 251 5.48 -7.51 12.71
CA LYS A 251 4.37 -8.24 13.32
C LYS A 251 3.50 -8.98 12.27
N ALA A 252 3.46 -8.48 11.04
CA ALA A 252 2.76 -9.13 9.95
C ALA A 252 3.60 -10.25 9.34
N ARG A 253 4.91 -10.02 9.15
CA ARG A 253 5.86 -10.99 8.58
C ARG A 253 7.29 -10.77 9.06
N ASP A 254 8.05 -11.86 9.13
CA ASP A 254 9.47 -11.82 9.49
C ASP A 254 10.31 -11.03 8.47
N ASP A 255 9.93 -11.02 7.19
CA ASP A 255 10.66 -10.41 6.07
C ASP A 255 9.91 -9.24 5.40
N PRO A 256 9.79 -8.08 6.07
CA PRO A 256 9.09 -6.93 5.50
C PRO A 256 9.81 -6.39 4.27
N GLY A 257 9.07 -5.70 3.41
CA GLY A 257 9.61 -5.13 2.19
C GLY A 257 8.78 -3.96 1.69
N PHE A 258 9.33 -3.27 0.69
CA PHE A 258 8.64 -2.20 -0.03
C PHE A 258 8.97 -2.30 -1.53
N VAL A 259 8.17 -1.63 -2.33
CA VAL A 259 8.32 -1.61 -3.78
C VAL A 259 8.74 -0.21 -4.24
N VAL A 260 9.65 -0.16 -5.19
CA VAL A 260 10.00 1.06 -5.94
C VAL A 260 9.50 0.88 -7.36
N ALA A 261 8.65 1.80 -7.81
CA ALA A 261 8.17 1.87 -9.18
C ALA A 261 8.78 3.09 -9.88
N THR A 262 9.37 2.87 -11.04
CA THR A 262 9.94 3.92 -11.89
C THR A 262 9.14 3.99 -13.18
N PHE A 263 8.54 5.14 -13.41
CA PHE A 263 7.81 5.46 -14.64
C PHE A 263 8.78 6.16 -15.59
N HIS A 264 9.10 5.54 -16.73
CA HIS A 264 10.02 6.11 -17.69
C HIS A 264 9.35 7.24 -18.50
N GLY A 265 10.13 8.20 -18.99
CA GLY A 265 9.62 9.43 -19.64
C GLY A 265 8.77 9.22 -20.91
N ASN A 266 8.63 7.99 -21.41
CA ASN A 266 7.68 7.63 -22.47
C ASN A 266 6.26 7.32 -21.94
N GLY A 267 6.06 7.31 -20.61
CA GLY A 267 4.79 7.07 -19.93
C GLY A 267 4.23 5.64 -20.06
N ARG A 268 4.92 4.74 -20.76
CA ARG A 268 4.42 3.38 -21.08
C ARG A 268 5.16 2.29 -20.34
N GLU A 269 6.44 2.48 -20.09
CA GLU A 269 7.26 1.47 -19.42
C GLU A 269 7.32 1.73 -17.93
N VAL A 270 6.99 0.71 -17.14
CA VAL A 270 7.03 0.75 -15.68
C VAL A 270 8.01 -0.31 -15.19
N SER A 271 9.13 0.13 -14.62
CA SER A 271 10.06 -0.77 -13.93
C SER A 271 9.67 -0.86 -12.47
N VAL A 272 9.62 -2.08 -11.94
CA VAL A 272 9.24 -2.34 -10.53
C VAL A 272 10.36 -3.13 -9.88
N SER A 273 10.85 -2.64 -8.75
CA SER A 273 11.89 -3.28 -7.95
C SER A 273 11.37 -3.57 -6.54
N TYR A 274 11.46 -4.82 -6.12
CA TYR A 274 11.16 -5.23 -4.75
C TYR A 274 12.41 -5.10 -3.86
N CYS A 275 12.26 -4.43 -2.73
CA CYS A 275 13.32 -4.22 -1.75
C CYS A 275 12.94 -4.88 -0.42
N SER A 276 13.63 -5.96 -0.06
CA SER A 276 13.47 -6.60 1.24
C SER A 276 14.23 -5.84 2.33
N LEU A 277 13.66 -5.84 3.54
CA LEU A 277 14.25 -5.30 4.75
C LEU A 277 14.82 -6.44 5.61
N ALA A 278 15.57 -6.07 6.64
CA ALA A 278 16.15 -7.03 7.57
C ALA A 278 15.07 -7.85 8.28
N ARG A 279 15.29 -9.15 8.38
CA ARG A 279 14.38 -10.06 9.09
C ARG A 279 14.40 -9.83 10.60
N GLU A 280 13.24 -9.91 11.26
CA GLU A 280 13.16 -9.79 12.72
C GLU A 280 13.96 -10.92 13.39
N SER A 281 13.80 -12.14 12.90
CA SER A 281 14.51 -13.33 13.36
C SER A 281 16.03 -13.16 13.29
N HIS A 282 16.55 -12.64 12.18
CA HIS A 282 17.99 -12.40 12.02
C HIS A 282 18.50 -11.33 12.99
N LEU A 283 17.72 -10.28 13.23
CA LEU A 283 18.06 -9.26 14.22
C LEU A 283 18.08 -9.84 15.63
N LEU A 284 17.05 -10.61 16.01
CA LEU A 284 16.97 -11.26 17.32
C LEU A 284 18.13 -12.24 17.53
N ILE A 285 18.48 -13.05 16.53
CA ILE A 285 19.63 -13.96 16.58
C ILE A 285 20.94 -13.17 16.74
N ALA A 286 21.12 -12.08 16.00
CA ALA A 286 22.31 -11.24 16.13
C ALA A 286 22.41 -10.63 17.54
N TYR A 287 21.35 -10.01 18.07
CA TYR A 287 21.38 -9.42 19.42
C TYR A 287 21.59 -10.47 20.51
N THR A 288 20.95 -11.63 20.40
CA THR A 288 21.13 -12.72 21.37
C THR A 288 22.54 -13.29 21.31
N SER A 289 23.13 -13.47 20.12
CA SER A 289 24.52 -13.93 19.98
C SER A 289 25.52 -12.94 20.59
N VAL A 290 25.33 -11.63 20.38
CA VAL A 290 26.17 -10.58 21.00
C VAL A 290 26.01 -10.58 22.52
N LEU A 291 24.79 -10.73 23.04
CA LEU A 291 24.55 -10.82 24.48
C LEU A 291 25.25 -12.04 25.10
N VAL A 292 25.14 -13.20 24.45
CA VAL A 292 25.82 -14.44 24.90
C VAL A 292 27.33 -14.27 24.87
N LEU A 293 27.89 -13.62 23.85
CA LEU A 293 29.31 -13.32 23.76
C LEU A 293 29.77 -12.36 24.88
N LEU A 294 29.00 -11.32 25.17
CA LEU A 294 29.32 -10.39 26.27
C LEU A 294 29.26 -11.09 27.63
N LEU A 295 28.24 -11.93 27.86
CA LEU A 295 28.13 -12.71 29.09
C LEU A 295 29.27 -13.71 29.24
N SER A 296 29.67 -14.41 28.16
CA SER A 296 30.80 -15.34 28.22
C SER A 296 32.11 -14.61 28.53
N ILE A 297 32.36 -13.44 27.94
CA ILE A 297 33.51 -12.59 28.25
C ILE A 297 33.50 -12.11 29.71
N ILE A 298 32.34 -11.95 30.36
CA ILE A 298 32.26 -11.54 31.78
C ILE A 298 32.42 -12.74 32.73
N LEU A 299 31.95 -13.93 32.35
CA LEU A 299 32.05 -15.14 33.18
C LEU A 299 33.43 -15.80 33.11
N ILE A 300 34.11 -15.79 31.95
CA ILE A 300 35.44 -16.38 31.77
C ILE A 300 36.54 -15.76 32.67
N PRO A 301 36.63 -14.42 32.89
CA PRO A 301 37.64 -13.81 33.77
C PRO A 301 37.34 -13.99 35.26
N ASN A 302 36.18 -14.55 35.64
CA ASN A 302 35.81 -14.84 37.03
C ASN A 302 35.99 -16.32 37.42
N ILE A 303 36.79 -17.07 36.66
CA ILE A 303 37.33 -18.36 37.13
C ILE A 303 38.64 -18.04 37.87
N PRO A 304 38.63 -17.89 39.21
CA PRO A 304 39.87 -17.78 39.97
C PRO A 304 40.75 -18.98 39.66
N HIS A 305 42.03 -18.71 39.37
CA HIS A 305 43.10 -19.71 39.29
C HIS A 305 43.24 -20.44 40.64
N TYR A 306 42.31 -21.32 41.00
CA TYR A 306 42.46 -22.32 42.06
C TYR A 306 43.01 -23.62 41.48
N LEU A 307 44.12 -23.53 40.76
CA LEU A 307 44.96 -24.67 40.43
C LEU A 307 46.42 -24.24 40.56
N CYS A 308 46.76 -23.75 41.76
CA CYS A 308 48.14 -23.74 42.22
C CYS A 308 48.41 -25.14 42.78
N VAL A 309 49.09 -25.95 41.97
CA VAL A 309 49.54 -27.31 42.27
C VAL A 309 50.33 -27.32 43.58
N TRP A 310 49.83 -28.04 44.58
CA TRP A 310 50.63 -28.50 45.71
C TRP A 310 50.95 -29.98 45.50
N ARG A 311 52.24 -30.28 45.64
CA ARG A 311 52.97 -31.57 45.55
C ARG A 311 53.39 -32.06 44.17
#